data_AF-A0A9W7I7X0-F1
#
_entry.id   AF-A0A9W7I7X0-F1
#
_cell.length_a   1.000
_cell.length_b   1.000
_cell.length_c   1.000
_cell.angle_alpha   90.00
_cell.angle_beta   90.00
_cell.angle_gamma   90.00
#
_symmetry.space_group_name_H-M   'P 1'
#
loop_
_entity.id
_entity.type
_entity.pdbx_description
1 polymer ?
#
loop_
_entity_poly.entity_id
_entity_poly.type
_entity_poly.pdbx_seq_one_letter_code
_entity_poly.pdbx_strand_id
1 'polypeptide(L)'
;MKRHGSLCLVALMALMFLVIITSSITSVEGRKHQHHHHHKHGKDKKKNHHHRHNNNNGGNCTIPGSNFAPDPLPGNASYPTASKVFDVLSFGAKGDGVSDDSKAFLTAWKAACKIAGATVEIPAEFNFLIKPITLQGPCMPDLVLQINGGVSAPPKVGSWPKSSLFQWINFKWIHNFTIRGFGVVDGRGSQWWTQSDQIYQIQKKFKHIPSWKPTALRFYSSFNVTVRDIKILNSPQCHLKFDSSGGIHVDNITISSPETSPNTDGIHLQNTRDVEIQHSNIGCGDDCISIQTGCSNVHIHHINCGPGHGISLGGLGKDKSVACVSNIVVENISLLNTLAGVRIKTWQGGMGSVKNVSFSNIQVTDVQVPVIIDQYYCDKNICKNQTMAVAISGVKYNRIIGTYTSQPVHLACSSAIPCTDVDLIDVQLKPSSRGFRQALCWNSYGKSQGPLFPSTIDSCLRRDGGYVKRIARSREHVCF
;
A
#
# COMPACT_ATOMS: atom_id res chain seq x y z
N MET A 1 27.68 4.24 -58.66
CA MET A 1 26.76 4.49 -57.54
C MET A 1 26.22 3.17 -56.98
N LYS A 2 26.89 2.54 -56.00
CA LYS A 2 26.40 1.34 -55.26
C LYS A 2 27.36 1.03 -54.08
N ARG A 3 27.63 2.00 -53.21
CA ARG A 3 28.48 1.79 -52.02
C ARG A 3 28.02 2.46 -50.71
N HIS A 4 26.90 3.19 -50.71
CA HIS A 4 26.43 3.91 -49.51
C HIS A 4 25.33 3.19 -48.70
N GLY A 5 24.71 2.12 -49.21
CA GLY A 5 23.64 1.41 -48.50
C GLY A 5 24.11 0.50 -47.35
N SER A 6 25.30 -0.08 -47.46
CA SER A 6 25.79 -1.08 -46.48
C SER A 6 26.27 -0.43 -45.17
N LEU A 7 26.89 0.76 -45.24
CA LEU A 7 27.36 1.47 -44.04
C LEU A 7 26.20 1.93 -43.14
N CYS A 8 25.06 2.31 -43.73
CA CYS A 8 23.92 2.81 -42.98
C CYS A 8 23.21 1.68 -42.20
N LEU A 9 23.13 0.48 -42.78
CA LEU A 9 22.55 -0.69 -42.13
C LEU A 9 23.42 -1.21 -40.97
N VAL A 10 24.75 -1.17 -41.14
CA VAL A 10 25.69 -1.55 -40.07
C VAL A 10 25.66 -0.55 -38.91
N ALA A 11 25.52 0.75 -39.21
CA ALA A 11 25.38 1.78 -38.18
C ALA A 11 24.06 1.65 -37.38
N LEU A 12 22.94 1.32 -38.06
CA LEU A 12 21.65 1.09 -37.40
C LEU A 12 21.65 -0.18 -36.53
N MET A 13 22.30 -1.25 -37.00
CA MET A 13 22.45 -2.48 -36.21
C MET A 13 23.35 -2.26 -34.99
N ALA A 14 24.42 -1.46 -35.11
CA ALA A 14 25.27 -1.10 -33.99
C ALA A 14 24.53 -0.22 -32.95
N LEU A 15 23.67 0.70 -33.39
CA LEU A 15 22.84 1.51 -32.49
C LEU A 15 21.81 0.66 -31.75
N MET A 16 21.14 -0.28 -32.43
CA MET A 16 20.20 -1.21 -31.81
C MET A 16 20.88 -2.13 -30.79
N PHE A 17 22.11 -2.59 -31.07
CA PHE A 17 22.90 -3.38 -30.13
C PHE A 17 23.32 -2.57 -28.89
N LEU A 18 23.65 -1.28 -29.05
CA LEU A 18 23.93 -0.37 -27.93
C LEU A 18 22.69 -0.08 -27.07
N VAL A 19 21.50 0.01 -27.66
CA VAL A 19 20.23 0.17 -26.93
C VAL A 19 19.91 -1.10 -26.13
N ILE A 20 20.16 -2.29 -26.68
CA ILE A 20 19.95 -3.57 -25.97
C ILE A 20 20.95 -3.76 -24.83
N ILE A 21 22.21 -3.33 -25.00
CA ILE A 21 23.23 -3.39 -23.93
C ILE A 21 22.94 -2.36 -22.82
N THR A 22 22.43 -1.17 -23.15
CA THR A 22 22.07 -0.15 -22.14
C THR A 22 20.74 -0.45 -21.42
N SER A 23 19.78 -1.12 -22.05
CA SER A 23 18.57 -1.62 -21.39
C SER A 23 18.84 -2.83 -20.49
N SER A 24 19.95 -3.55 -20.72
CA SER A 24 20.36 -4.70 -19.90
C SER A 24 21.24 -4.32 -18.70
N ILE A 25 21.69 -3.05 -18.60
CA ILE A 25 22.51 -2.52 -17.49
C ILE A 25 21.70 -1.63 -16.53
N THR A 26 20.42 -1.33 -16.84
CA THR A 26 19.51 -0.59 -15.94
C THR A 26 18.64 -1.48 -15.06
N SER A 27 18.88 -2.79 -15.05
CA SER A 27 18.35 -3.70 -14.05
C SER A 27 19.51 -4.48 -13.45
N VAL A 28 19.70 -4.35 -12.13
CA VAL A 28 20.80 -4.89 -11.31
C VAL A 28 21.95 -3.88 -11.11
N GLU A 29 21.72 -2.86 -10.28
CA GLU A 29 22.73 -2.43 -9.30
C GLU A 29 22.01 -1.82 -8.10
N GLY A 30 21.99 -2.57 -7.01
CA GLY A 30 21.33 -2.18 -5.77
C GLY A 30 21.54 -3.22 -4.69
N ARG A 31 22.75 -3.79 -4.61
CA ARG A 31 23.26 -4.59 -3.47
C ARG A 31 24.74 -4.93 -3.69
N LYS A 32 25.60 -4.01 -3.27
CA LYS A 32 26.97 -4.35 -2.87
C LYS A 32 27.29 -3.55 -1.62
N HIS A 33 27.41 -4.25 -0.49
CA HIS A 33 28.53 -4.09 0.43
C HIS A 33 28.70 -5.38 1.26
N GLN A 34 29.76 -6.09 0.90
CA GLN A 34 30.73 -6.86 1.69
C GLN A 34 30.24 -7.91 2.71
N HIS A 35 30.41 -9.19 2.33
CA HIS A 35 30.77 -10.27 3.25
C HIS A 35 32.18 -10.76 2.94
N HIS A 36 33.03 -10.81 3.97
CA HIS A 36 34.31 -11.49 3.96
C HIS A 36 34.12 -13.02 3.91
N HIS A 37 34.96 -13.66 3.09
CA HIS A 37 35.06 -15.09 2.83
C HIS A 37 35.48 -15.93 4.05
N HIS A 38 34.97 -17.17 4.12
CA HIS A 38 35.80 -18.35 4.39
C HIS A 38 35.28 -19.58 3.62
N HIS A 39 36.21 -20.23 2.91
CA HIS A 39 36.07 -21.42 2.08
C HIS A 39 35.84 -22.71 2.88
N LYS A 40 35.12 -23.68 2.29
CA LYS A 40 35.53 -25.11 2.26
C LYS A 40 34.83 -25.92 1.16
N HIS A 41 35.62 -26.79 0.53
CA HIS A 41 35.36 -27.65 -0.64
C HIS A 41 34.74 -29.02 -0.30
N GLY A 42 34.12 -29.66 -1.31
CA GLY A 42 33.92 -31.12 -1.47
C GLY A 42 32.75 -31.43 -2.41
N LYS A 43 32.94 -31.70 -3.72
CA LYS A 43 33.30 -32.94 -4.45
C LYS A 43 32.23 -34.04 -4.52
N ASP A 44 31.86 -34.37 -5.79
CA ASP A 44 31.50 -35.69 -6.37
C ASP A 44 30.17 -36.37 -5.94
N LYS A 45 29.38 -37.09 -6.75
CA LYS A 45 29.62 -37.87 -8.00
C LYS A 45 28.27 -38.24 -8.68
N LYS A 46 28.31 -38.46 -10.00
CA LYS A 46 27.28 -39.02 -10.90
C LYS A 46 26.95 -40.51 -10.63
N LYS A 47 25.78 -40.99 -11.08
CA LYS A 47 25.63 -42.24 -11.87
C LYS A 47 24.25 -42.36 -12.57
N ASN A 48 24.30 -42.64 -13.87
CA ASN A 48 23.22 -43.10 -14.76
C ASN A 48 23.07 -44.62 -14.68
N HIS A 49 21.91 -45.17 -15.05
CA HIS A 49 21.81 -46.44 -15.79
C HIS A 49 20.54 -46.49 -16.67
N HIS A 50 20.63 -47.28 -17.73
CA HIS A 50 19.89 -47.30 -18.99
C HIS A 50 19.17 -48.65 -19.21
N HIS A 51 18.09 -48.62 -20.02
CA HIS A 51 17.55 -49.66 -20.92
C HIS A 51 16.99 -50.97 -20.28
N ARG A 52 16.01 -51.72 -20.83
CA ARG A 52 15.68 -52.02 -22.25
C ARG A 52 14.30 -52.71 -22.38
N HIS A 53 13.77 -52.68 -23.62
CA HIS A 53 12.54 -53.24 -24.21
C HIS A 53 12.20 -54.74 -24.01
N ASN A 54 10.92 -55.11 -24.22
CA ASN A 54 10.57 -56.07 -25.30
C ASN A 54 9.09 -56.01 -25.77
N ASN A 55 8.89 -56.38 -27.05
CA ASN A 55 7.69 -56.36 -27.90
C ASN A 55 6.82 -57.64 -27.84
N ASN A 56 5.55 -57.56 -28.30
CA ASN A 56 4.79 -58.49 -29.19
C ASN A 56 3.26 -58.39 -28.94
N ASN A 57 2.31 -58.61 -29.86
CA ASN A 57 2.19 -58.69 -31.33
C ASN A 57 0.66 -58.77 -31.67
N GLY A 58 0.23 -58.27 -32.84
CA GLY A 58 -0.99 -58.63 -33.63
C GLY A 58 -2.38 -58.25 -33.06
N GLY A 59 -3.44 -57.90 -33.81
CA GLY A 59 -3.74 -57.85 -35.24
C GLY A 59 -5.24 -58.19 -35.51
N ASN A 60 -6.01 -57.20 -35.98
CA ASN A 60 -7.26 -57.22 -36.78
C ASN A 60 -8.67 -57.66 -36.27
N CYS A 61 -9.57 -56.66 -36.28
CA CYS A 61 -10.93 -56.53 -36.87
C CYS A 61 -11.85 -57.75 -37.10
N THR A 62 -13.10 -57.65 -36.62
CA THR A 62 -14.36 -57.77 -37.40
C THR A 62 -15.59 -57.42 -36.53
N ILE A 63 -16.55 -56.66 -37.08
CA ILE A 63 -17.96 -56.52 -36.63
C ILE A 63 -18.83 -56.76 -37.89
N PRO A 64 -20.02 -57.40 -37.82
CA PRO A 64 -21.31 -56.70 -37.64
C PRO A 64 -22.25 -57.46 -36.67
N GLY A 65 -23.03 -56.84 -35.77
CA GLY A 65 -24.20 -56.00 -36.04
C GLY A 65 -25.48 -56.77 -35.68
N SER A 66 -26.25 -56.30 -34.68
CA SER A 66 -27.72 -56.42 -34.65
C SER A 66 -28.31 -55.46 -33.60
N ASN A 67 -29.33 -54.73 -34.06
CA ASN A 67 -30.02 -53.65 -33.38
C ASN A 67 -31.08 -54.18 -32.41
N PHE A 68 -31.08 -53.67 -31.18
CA PHE A 68 -32.29 -53.57 -30.33
C PHE A 68 -32.41 -52.12 -29.83
N ALA A 69 -33.65 -51.66 -29.69
CA ALA A 69 -34.11 -50.27 -29.60
C ALA A 69 -33.43 -49.39 -28.52
N PRO A 70 -33.43 -48.04 -28.68
CA PRO A 70 -32.86 -47.13 -27.69
C PRO A 70 -33.75 -47.00 -26.44
N ASP A 71 -33.12 -47.13 -25.27
CA ASP A 71 -33.70 -46.72 -23.99
C ASP A 71 -34.01 -45.21 -23.98
N PRO A 72 -35.07 -44.76 -23.28
CA PRO A 72 -35.38 -43.35 -23.16
C PRO A 72 -34.30 -42.61 -22.37
N LEU A 73 -33.97 -41.41 -22.84
CA LEU A 73 -33.04 -40.48 -22.21
C LEU A 73 -33.36 -40.30 -20.71
N PRO A 74 -32.41 -40.46 -19.79
CA PRO A 74 -32.63 -40.07 -18.40
C PRO A 74 -32.83 -38.55 -18.35
N GLY A 75 -34.04 -38.16 -17.98
CA GLY A 75 -34.43 -36.77 -17.80
C GLY A 75 -33.55 -36.05 -16.79
N ASN A 76 -33.30 -34.77 -17.09
CA ASN A 76 -32.72 -33.73 -16.23
C ASN A 76 -32.38 -34.17 -14.80
N ALA A 77 -31.23 -34.82 -14.66
CA ALA A 77 -30.49 -34.70 -13.41
C ALA A 77 -30.09 -33.22 -13.32
N SER A 78 -30.74 -32.48 -12.44
CA SER A 78 -30.20 -31.21 -11.95
C SER A 78 -28.83 -31.52 -11.38
N TYR A 79 -27.78 -31.33 -12.18
CA TYR A 79 -26.41 -31.36 -11.69
C TYR A 79 -26.38 -30.42 -10.48
N PRO A 80 -25.97 -30.89 -9.28
CA PRO A 80 -25.76 -29.98 -8.18
C PRO A 80 -24.78 -28.93 -8.69
N THR A 81 -25.21 -27.67 -8.74
CA THR A 81 -24.31 -26.55 -9.01
C THR A 81 -23.16 -26.71 -8.02
N ALA A 82 -21.97 -27.06 -8.54
CA ALA A 82 -20.81 -27.31 -7.71
C ALA A 82 -20.66 -26.14 -6.74
N SER A 83 -20.62 -26.44 -5.44
CA SER A 83 -20.51 -25.41 -4.41
C SER A 83 -19.34 -24.50 -4.76
N LYS A 84 -19.62 -23.20 -4.91
CA LYS A 84 -18.60 -22.18 -5.17
C LYS A 84 -17.90 -21.74 -3.88
N VAL A 85 -18.21 -22.37 -2.76
CA VAL A 85 -17.67 -22.05 -1.44
C VAL A 85 -16.55 -23.03 -1.10
N PHE A 86 -15.38 -22.48 -0.82
CA PHE A 86 -14.13 -23.14 -0.48
C PHE A 86 -13.81 -22.85 0.98
N ASP A 87 -14.45 -23.59 1.88
CA ASP A 87 -14.20 -23.52 3.32
C ASP A 87 -12.79 -24.03 3.65
N VAL A 88 -11.97 -23.19 4.28
CA VAL A 88 -10.58 -23.54 4.66
C VAL A 88 -10.50 -24.81 5.53
N LEU A 89 -11.53 -25.14 6.30
CA LEU A 89 -11.61 -26.38 7.08
C LEU A 89 -11.64 -27.62 6.17
N SER A 90 -12.34 -27.54 5.03
CA SER A 90 -12.37 -28.62 4.02
C SER A 90 -11.00 -28.84 3.36
N PHE A 91 -10.08 -27.89 3.51
CA PHE A 91 -8.69 -27.97 3.04
C PHE A 91 -7.70 -28.30 4.16
N GLY A 92 -8.19 -28.73 5.33
CA GLY A 92 -7.39 -29.22 6.44
C GLY A 92 -6.92 -28.14 7.42
N ALA A 93 -7.52 -26.95 7.39
CA ALA A 93 -7.32 -25.96 8.45
C ALA A 93 -7.93 -26.49 9.76
N LYS A 94 -7.30 -26.19 10.89
CA LYS A 94 -7.80 -26.57 12.21
C LYS A 94 -8.59 -25.46 12.89
N GLY A 95 -8.19 -24.19 12.70
CA GLY A 95 -8.90 -23.06 13.29
C GLY A 95 -8.84 -22.99 14.82
N ASP A 96 -7.81 -23.61 15.43
CA ASP A 96 -7.59 -23.68 16.87
C ASP A 96 -6.78 -22.50 17.45
N GLY A 97 -6.35 -21.56 16.59
CA GLY A 97 -5.53 -20.39 16.93
C GLY A 97 -4.07 -20.70 17.24
N VAL A 98 -3.63 -21.94 17.07
CA VAL A 98 -2.29 -22.43 17.47
C VAL A 98 -1.58 -23.15 16.33
N SER A 99 -2.28 -24.03 15.63
CA SER A 99 -1.78 -24.77 14.49
C SER A 99 -1.58 -23.86 13.28
N ASP A 100 -0.53 -24.13 12.49
CA ASP A 100 -0.23 -23.37 11.27
C ASP A 100 -1.17 -23.78 10.12
N ASP A 101 -2.18 -22.97 9.88
CA ASP A 101 -3.22 -23.20 8.87
C ASP A 101 -2.87 -22.65 7.47
N SER A 102 -1.65 -22.13 7.30
CA SER A 102 -1.20 -21.48 6.05
C SER A 102 -1.36 -22.36 4.81
N LYS A 103 -1.07 -23.66 4.93
CA LYS A 103 -1.16 -24.60 3.80
C LYS A 103 -2.60 -24.81 3.36
N ALA A 104 -3.54 -24.88 4.30
CA ALA A 104 -4.96 -25.02 4.00
C ALA A 104 -5.49 -23.79 3.26
N PHE A 105 -5.15 -22.59 3.76
CA PHE A 105 -5.49 -21.31 3.10
C PHE A 105 -4.95 -21.24 1.67
N LEU A 106 -3.67 -21.57 1.46
CA LEU A 106 -3.06 -21.59 0.13
C LEU A 106 -3.72 -22.60 -0.82
N THR A 107 -4.20 -23.73 -0.30
CA THR A 107 -4.83 -24.78 -1.10
C THR A 107 -6.27 -24.40 -1.46
N ALA A 108 -7.05 -23.91 -0.50
CA ALA A 108 -8.39 -23.36 -0.71
C ALA A 108 -8.37 -22.23 -1.74
N TRP A 109 -7.43 -21.27 -1.57
CA TRP A 109 -7.23 -20.18 -2.52
C TRP A 109 -6.96 -20.66 -3.94
N LYS A 110 -5.99 -21.58 -4.12
CA LYS A 110 -5.64 -22.10 -5.44
C LYS A 110 -6.79 -22.84 -6.13
N ALA A 111 -7.67 -23.47 -5.35
CA ALA A 111 -8.84 -24.14 -5.87
C ALA A 111 -9.92 -23.11 -6.27
N ALA A 112 -10.23 -22.17 -5.38
CA ALA A 112 -11.22 -21.11 -5.63
C ALA A 112 -10.84 -20.19 -6.80
N CYS A 113 -9.55 -19.84 -6.92
CA CYS A 113 -9.01 -18.97 -7.95
C CYS A 113 -9.27 -19.45 -9.40
N LYS A 114 -9.62 -20.74 -9.58
CA LYS A 114 -9.95 -21.33 -10.90
C LYS A 114 -11.44 -21.22 -11.26
N ILE A 115 -12.29 -20.73 -10.35
CA ILE A 115 -13.74 -20.75 -10.49
C ILE A 115 -14.29 -19.32 -10.38
N ALA A 116 -15.04 -18.88 -11.39
CA ALA A 116 -15.64 -17.54 -11.40
C ALA A 116 -16.74 -17.42 -10.33
N GLY A 117 -16.69 -16.33 -9.56
CA GLY A 117 -17.63 -16.10 -8.44
C GLY A 117 -17.41 -17.02 -7.24
N ALA A 118 -16.21 -17.59 -7.08
CA ALA A 118 -15.89 -18.43 -5.94
C ALA A 118 -15.73 -17.62 -4.65
N THR A 119 -16.01 -18.25 -3.53
CA THR A 119 -15.80 -17.70 -2.19
C THR A 119 -14.84 -18.60 -1.41
N VAL A 120 -13.74 -18.05 -0.91
CA VAL A 120 -12.93 -18.70 0.14
C VAL A 120 -13.53 -18.28 1.48
N GLU A 121 -13.98 -19.25 2.27
CA GLU A 121 -14.70 -19.01 3.53
C GLU A 121 -13.78 -19.22 4.74
N ILE A 122 -13.78 -18.25 5.65
CA ILE A 122 -13.14 -18.32 6.97
C ILE A 122 -14.26 -18.22 8.03
N PRO A 123 -14.68 -19.34 8.64
CA PRO A 123 -15.91 -19.41 9.45
C PRO A 123 -15.82 -18.73 10.82
N ALA A 124 -16.96 -18.23 11.32
CA ALA A 124 -17.11 -17.32 12.48
C ALA A 124 -16.65 -17.83 13.85
N GLU A 125 -16.56 -19.15 14.04
CA GLU A 125 -16.27 -19.78 15.34
C GLU A 125 -14.79 -20.13 15.52
N PHE A 126 -13.98 -19.91 14.49
CA PHE A 126 -12.61 -20.38 14.43
C PHE A 126 -11.62 -19.22 14.42
N ASN A 127 -10.41 -19.49 14.91
CA ASN A 127 -9.28 -18.58 14.77
C ASN A 127 -8.14 -19.32 14.06
N PHE A 128 -7.69 -18.79 12.93
CA PHE A 128 -6.69 -19.45 12.10
C PHE A 128 -5.33 -18.76 12.29
N LEU A 129 -4.36 -19.48 12.86
CA LEU A 129 -2.99 -18.99 12.89
C LEU A 129 -2.35 -19.25 11.53
N ILE A 130 -2.00 -18.19 10.81
CA ILE A 130 -1.31 -18.31 9.53
C ILE A 130 0.04 -17.59 9.59
N LYS A 131 1.06 -18.25 9.08
CA LYS A 131 2.37 -17.65 8.79
C LYS A 131 2.26 -16.76 7.54
N PRO A 132 3.31 -15.99 7.19
CA PRO A 132 3.35 -15.25 5.95
C PRO A 132 2.99 -16.08 4.72
N ILE A 133 1.98 -15.63 3.97
CA ILE A 133 1.50 -16.26 2.75
C ILE A 133 1.37 -15.25 1.61
N THR A 134 1.41 -15.75 0.38
CA THR A 134 1.03 -14.99 -0.81
C THR A 134 -0.16 -15.66 -1.48
N LEU A 135 -1.27 -14.92 -1.56
CA LEU A 135 -2.48 -15.28 -2.28
C LEU A 135 -2.35 -14.65 -3.67
N GLN A 136 -1.96 -15.48 -4.64
CA GLN A 136 -1.55 -15.00 -5.97
C GLN A 136 -2.59 -15.36 -7.03
N GLY A 137 -2.83 -14.43 -7.96
CA GLY A 137 -3.50 -14.66 -9.23
C GLY A 137 -2.55 -15.09 -10.37
N PRO A 138 -3.03 -15.06 -11.63
CA PRO A 138 -4.37 -14.60 -12.03
C PRO A 138 -5.47 -15.54 -11.54
N CYS A 139 -6.60 -14.96 -11.13
CA CYS A 139 -7.81 -15.69 -10.75
C CYS A 139 -8.96 -15.37 -11.70
N MET A 140 -9.93 -16.27 -11.77
CA MET A 140 -11.23 -15.97 -12.37
C MET A 140 -11.90 -14.80 -11.62
N PRO A 141 -12.72 -13.98 -12.31
CA PRO A 141 -13.33 -12.78 -11.72
C PRO A 141 -14.33 -13.11 -10.62
N ASP A 142 -14.67 -12.09 -9.84
CA ASP A 142 -15.66 -12.11 -8.76
C ASP A 142 -15.27 -13.04 -7.60
N LEU A 143 -13.96 -13.26 -7.40
CA LEU A 143 -13.45 -14.03 -6.28
C LEU A 143 -13.68 -13.26 -4.97
N VAL A 144 -14.21 -13.95 -3.96
CA VAL A 144 -14.48 -13.39 -2.63
C VAL A 144 -13.63 -14.12 -1.60
N LEU A 145 -13.02 -13.36 -0.68
CA LEU A 145 -12.53 -13.87 0.59
C LEU A 145 -13.50 -13.42 1.69
N GLN A 146 -14.30 -14.37 2.20
CA GLN A 146 -15.27 -14.14 3.27
C GLN A 146 -14.58 -14.40 4.62
N ILE A 147 -14.33 -13.34 5.37
CA ILE A 147 -13.70 -13.39 6.69
C ILE A 147 -14.77 -13.20 7.76
N ASN A 148 -15.32 -14.29 8.27
CA ASN A 148 -16.27 -14.27 9.39
C ASN A 148 -15.57 -14.61 10.71
N GLY A 149 -14.53 -15.44 10.69
CA GLY A 149 -13.72 -15.83 11.84
C GLY A 149 -12.52 -14.94 12.13
N GLY A 150 -11.63 -15.43 12.99
CA GLY A 150 -10.35 -14.82 13.31
C GLY A 150 -9.23 -15.33 12.41
N VAL A 151 -8.33 -14.43 12.00
CA VAL A 151 -7.06 -14.76 11.36
C VAL A 151 -5.97 -14.08 12.17
N SER A 152 -5.02 -14.86 12.69
CA SER A 152 -4.00 -14.38 13.63
C SER A 152 -2.60 -14.63 13.10
N ALA A 153 -1.72 -13.64 13.25
CA ALA A 153 -0.31 -13.80 12.90
C ALA A 153 0.46 -14.60 13.97
N PRO A 154 1.68 -15.08 13.68
CA PRO A 154 2.50 -15.76 14.67
C PRO A 154 2.83 -14.82 15.86
N PRO A 155 2.65 -15.28 17.11
CA PRO A 155 2.67 -14.41 18.30
C PRO A 155 4.03 -13.85 18.67
N LYS A 156 5.13 -14.50 18.26
CA LYS A 156 6.49 -14.12 18.62
C LYS A 156 7.28 -13.76 17.37
N VAL A 157 8.06 -12.69 17.40
CA VAL A 157 8.94 -12.30 16.26
C VAL A 157 9.77 -13.50 15.75
N GLY A 158 10.41 -14.25 16.65
CA GLY A 158 11.22 -15.43 16.29
C GLY A 158 10.45 -16.63 15.73
N SER A 159 9.10 -16.61 15.75
CA SER A 159 8.25 -17.65 15.14
C SER A 159 7.87 -17.34 13.70
N TRP A 160 8.17 -16.12 13.21
CA TRP A 160 7.98 -15.77 11.82
C TRP A 160 9.03 -16.49 10.96
N PRO A 161 8.63 -17.14 9.86
CA PRO A 161 9.56 -17.83 9.00
C PRO A 161 10.49 -16.83 8.29
N LYS A 162 11.59 -17.34 7.73
CA LYS A 162 12.40 -16.58 6.76
C LYS A 162 11.50 -16.21 5.58
N SER A 163 11.10 -14.95 5.51
CA SER A 163 10.25 -14.46 4.43
C SER A 163 10.92 -13.27 3.77
N SER A 164 11.05 -13.33 2.45
CA SER A 164 11.45 -12.19 1.62
C SER A 164 10.29 -11.22 1.41
N LEU A 165 9.08 -11.53 1.88
CA LEU A 165 7.88 -10.83 1.47
C LEU A 165 7.73 -9.45 2.16
N PHE A 166 8.34 -9.23 3.33
CA PHE A 166 8.10 -8.03 4.17
C PHE A 166 6.60 -7.77 4.46
N GLN A 167 5.75 -8.77 4.22
CA GLN A 167 4.30 -8.75 4.43
C GLN A 167 3.90 -10.03 5.17
N TRP A 168 2.77 -9.98 5.86
CA TRP A 168 2.09 -11.14 6.40
C TRP A 168 1.18 -11.79 5.36
N ILE A 169 0.11 -11.11 4.92
CA ILE A 169 -0.79 -11.61 3.87
C ILE A 169 -0.61 -10.73 2.63
N ASN A 170 0.01 -11.29 1.60
CA ASN A 170 0.28 -10.58 0.35
C ASN A 170 -0.65 -11.07 -0.77
N PHE A 171 -1.54 -10.21 -1.23
CA PHE A 171 -2.38 -10.38 -2.40
C PHE A 171 -1.66 -9.85 -3.63
N LYS A 172 -1.47 -10.69 -4.65
CA LYS A 172 -0.62 -10.34 -5.80
C LYS A 172 -1.29 -10.71 -7.13
N TRP A 173 -1.34 -9.74 -8.04
CA TRP A 173 -1.86 -9.92 -9.40
C TRP A 173 -3.32 -10.38 -9.46
N ILE A 174 -4.15 -9.85 -8.57
CA ILE A 174 -5.57 -10.20 -8.48
C ILE A 174 -6.41 -9.11 -9.15
N HIS A 175 -7.47 -9.52 -9.84
CA HIS A 175 -8.39 -8.62 -10.52
C HIS A 175 -9.82 -8.94 -10.10
N ASN A 176 -10.65 -7.93 -9.89
CA ASN A 176 -12.08 -8.06 -9.54
C ASN A 176 -12.29 -8.98 -8.32
N PHE A 177 -11.83 -8.52 -7.16
CA PHE A 177 -11.74 -9.31 -5.94
C PHE A 177 -12.31 -8.55 -4.74
N THR A 178 -12.99 -9.28 -3.85
CA THR A 178 -13.60 -8.69 -2.65
C THR A 178 -13.12 -9.41 -1.39
N ILE A 179 -12.66 -8.65 -0.39
CA ILE A 179 -12.63 -9.09 1.00
C ILE A 179 -13.87 -8.52 1.69
N ARG A 180 -14.61 -9.37 2.41
CA ARG A 180 -15.77 -8.95 3.20
C ARG A 180 -15.99 -9.85 4.42
N GLY A 181 -16.89 -9.45 5.30
CA GLY A 181 -17.30 -10.21 6.48
C GLY A 181 -17.09 -9.42 7.76
N PHE A 182 -17.48 -10.00 8.90
CA PHE A 182 -17.44 -9.34 10.20
C PHE A 182 -16.27 -9.81 11.09
N GLY A 183 -15.39 -10.64 10.52
CA GLY A 183 -14.25 -11.25 11.19
C GLY A 183 -13.08 -10.30 11.42
N VAL A 184 -12.01 -10.87 11.98
CA VAL A 184 -10.86 -10.12 12.48
C VAL A 184 -9.57 -10.64 11.85
N VAL A 185 -8.73 -9.72 11.38
CA VAL A 185 -7.35 -9.98 10.97
C VAL A 185 -6.42 -9.34 12.01
N ASP A 186 -5.84 -10.13 12.91
CA ASP A 186 -4.97 -9.67 13.98
C ASP A 186 -3.49 -9.93 13.67
N GLY A 187 -2.74 -8.86 13.42
CA GLY A 187 -1.31 -8.88 13.13
C GLY A 187 -0.41 -9.20 14.33
N ARG A 188 -0.94 -9.21 15.56
CA ARG A 188 -0.23 -9.47 16.83
C ARG A 188 1.10 -8.70 16.94
N GLY A 189 1.06 -7.43 16.56
CA GLY A 189 2.22 -6.54 16.38
C GLY A 189 2.96 -6.14 17.65
N SER A 190 2.41 -6.34 18.85
CA SER A 190 3.00 -5.86 20.11
C SER A 190 4.45 -6.28 20.32
N GLN A 191 4.80 -7.51 19.95
CA GLN A 191 6.18 -7.99 20.05
C GLN A 191 7.14 -7.32 19.06
N TRP A 192 6.63 -6.83 17.93
CA TRP A 192 7.37 -6.08 16.91
C TRP A 192 7.54 -4.59 17.26
N TRP A 193 6.76 -4.07 18.20
CA TRP A 193 6.83 -2.69 18.66
C TRP A 193 7.79 -2.49 19.83
N THR A 194 8.38 -3.57 20.36
CA THR A 194 9.41 -3.52 21.40
C THR A 194 10.66 -2.76 20.94
N GLN A 195 11.44 -2.28 21.92
CA GLN A 195 12.56 -1.37 21.68
C GLN A 195 13.55 -1.94 20.66
N SER A 196 14.11 -1.08 19.81
CA SER A 196 14.98 -1.45 18.69
C SER A 196 16.11 -2.40 19.08
N ASP A 197 16.68 -2.22 20.27
CA ASP A 197 17.74 -3.08 20.78
C ASP A 197 17.28 -4.52 21.02
N GLN A 198 16.05 -4.73 21.50
CA GLN A 198 15.49 -6.06 21.73
C GLN A 198 15.21 -6.78 20.40
N ILE A 199 14.61 -6.07 19.44
CA ILE A 199 14.39 -6.59 18.08
C ILE A 199 15.74 -6.89 17.41
N TYR A 200 16.73 -6.02 17.58
CA TYR A 200 18.08 -6.22 17.07
C TYR A 200 18.73 -7.48 17.66
N GLN A 201 18.61 -7.73 18.97
CA GLN A 201 19.10 -8.97 19.58
C GLN A 201 18.36 -10.21 19.03
N ILE A 202 17.04 -10.12 18.82
CA ILE A 202 16.26 -11.20 18.20
C ILE A 202 16.75 -11.46 16.77
N GLN A 203 16.95 -10.42 15.96
CA GLN A 203 17.46 -10.52 14.58
C GLN A 203 18.90 -11.07 14.55
N LYS A 204 19.74 -10.72 15.52
CA LYS A 204 21.09 -11.26 15.68
C LYS A 204 21.07 -12.76 16.02
N LYS A 205 20.17 -13.17 16.91
CA LYS A 205 19.96 -14.59 17.29
C LYS A 205 19.33 -15.39 16.15
N PHE A 206 18.35 -14.82 15.47
CA PHE A 206 17.60 -15.42 14.38
C PHE A 206 17.86 -14.66 13.08
N LYS A 207 19.00 -14.92 12.43
CA LYS A 207 19.45 -14.25 11.19
C LYS A 207 18.46 -14.30 10.02
N HIS A 208 17.39 -15.07 10.14
CA HIS A 208 16.34 -15.19 9.13
C HIS A 208 15.19 -14.17 9.30
N ILE A 209 15.10 -13.52 10.46
CA ILE A 209 14.10 -12.49 10.74
C ILE A 209 14.45 -11.24 9.92
N PRO A 210 13.50 -10.69 9.15
CA PRO A 210 13.75 -9.50 8.35
C PRO A 210 14.07 -8.30 9.26
N SER A 211 14.91 -7.40 8.74
CA SER A 211 15.20 -6.10 9.38
C SER A 211 13.97 -5.19 9.47
N TRP A 212 12.96 -5.45 8.63
CA TRP A 212 11.74 -4.67 8.50
C TRP A 212 10.55 -5.41 9.08
N LYS A 213 9.64 -4.68 9.72
CA LYS A 213 8.40 -5.20 10.28
C LYS A 213 7.43 -5.55 9.15
N PRO A 214 6.69 -6.67 9.24
CA PRO A 214 5.74 -7.05 8.20
C PRO A 214 4.47 -6.20 8.26
N THR A 215 4.02 -5.71 7.11
CA THR A 215 2.67 -5.15 6.96
C THR A 215 1.63 -6.27 6.95
N ALA A 216 0.46 -6.06 7.56
CA ALA A 216 -0.53 -7.11 7.75
C ALA A 216 -1.17 -7.56 6.42
N LEU A 217 -1.83 -6.65 5.72
CA LEU A 217 -2.43 -6.90 4.40
C LEU A 217 -1.75 -6.03 3.35
N ARG A 218 -1.29 -6.64 2.25
CA ARG A 218 -0.79 -5.89 1.09
C ARG A 218 -1.40 -6.39 -0.20
N PHE A 219 -1.91 -5.48 -1.01
CA PHE A 219 -2.23 -5.69 -2.41
C PHE A 219 -1.11 -5.13 -3.28
N TYR A 220 -0.58 -5.98 -4.16
CA TYR A 220 0.44 -5.60 -5.11
C TYR A 220 0.00 -5.88 -6.53
N SER A 221 0.07 -4.86 -7.39
CA SER A 221 -0.28 -4.97 -8.79
C SER A 221 -1.63 -5.67 -8.98
N SER A 222 -2.62 -5.20 -8.23
CA SER A 222 -3.97 -5.75 -8.19
C SER A 222 -4.99 -4.66 -8.53
N PHE A 223 -6.08 -5.02 -9.20
CA PHE A 223 -7.03 -4.06 -9.74
C PHE A 223 -8.48 -4.42 -9.46
N ASN A 224 -9.35 -3.43 -9.30
CA ASN A 224 -10.77 -3.63 -8.96
C ASN A 224 -10.88 -4.47 -7.67
N VAL A 225 -10.33 -3.94 -6.59
CA VAL A 225 -10.30 -4.59 -5.27
C VAL A 225 -11.24 -3.88 -4.33
N THR A 226 -12.14 -4.63 -3.70
CA THR A 226 -12.99 -4.16 -2.61
C THR A 226 -12.53 -4.77 -1.28
N VAL A 227 -12.40 -3.95 -0.23
CA VAL A 227 -12.20 -4.42 1.15
C VAL A 227 -13.25 -3.78 2.03
N ARG A 228 -14.13 -4.58 2.64
CA ARG A 228 -15.22 -4.04 3.45
C ARG A 228 -15.55 -4.83 4.71
N ASP A 229 -16.15 -4.15 5.68
CA ASP A 229 -16.78 -4.68 6.92
C ASP A 229 -15.84 -5.36 7.95
N ILE A 230 -14.61 -5.72 7.54
CA ILE A 230 -13.67 -6.44 8.40
C ILE A 230 -12.97 -5.55 9.42
N LYS A 231 -12.38 -6.19 10.44
CA LYS A 231 -11.49 -5.55 11.40
C LYS A 231 -10.04 -5.94 11.14
N ILE A 232 -9.12 -4.98 11.12
CA ILE A 232 -7.67 -5.20 11.01
C ILE A 232 -7.00 -4.64 12.26
N LEU A 233 -6.43 -5.52 13.08
CA LEU A 233 -5.91 -5.17 14.40
C LEU A 233 -4.41 -5.36 14.47
N ASN A 234 -3.75 -4.53 15.29
CA ASN A 234 -2.40 -4.74 15.78
C ASN A 234 -1.38 -5.11 14.69
N SER A 235 -1.35 -4.38 13.57
CA SER A 235 -0.37 -4.68 12.53
C SER A 235 1.07 -4.40 13.03
N PRO A 236 2.06 -5.27 12.75
CA PRO A 236 3.45 -4.96 13.08
C PRO A 236 4.00 -3.70 12.41
N GLN A 237 3.46 -3.38 11.22
CA GLN A 237 3.73 -2.16 10.45
C GLN A 237 2.40 -1.62 9.90
N CYS A 238 2.26 -1.34 8.60
CA CYS A 238 1.00 -0.85 8.02
C CYS A 238 -0.10 -1.92 8.14
N HIS A 239 -1.35 -1.53 8.32
CA HIS A 239 -2.48 -2.46 8.40
C HIS A 239 -2.92 -2.91 7.01
N LEU A 240 -3.17 -1.97 6.11
CA LEU A 240 -3.61 -2.24 4.74
C LEU A 240 -2.80 -1.42 3.75
N LYS A 241 -2.04 -2.08 2.88
CA LYS A 241 -1.21 -1.43 1.86
C LYS A 241 -1.67 -1.75 0.45
N PHE A 242 -1.79 -0.74 -0.40
CA PHE A 242 -1.95 -0.88 -1.84
C PHE A 242 -0.71 -0.35 -2.55
N ASP A 243 -0.12 -1.17 -3.41
CA ASP A 243 1.09 -0.82 -4.15
C ASP A 243 0.94 -1.20 -5.63
N SER A 244 1.20 -0.24 -6.52
CA SER A 244 1.16 -0.44 -7.97
C SER A 244 -0.21 -0.95 -8.46
N SER A 245 -1.28 -0.48 -7.84
CA SER A 245 -2.65 -1.03 -7.94
C SER A 245 -3.65 0.02 -8.45
N GLY A 246 -4.90 -0.35 -8.72
CA GLY A 246 -5.92 0.66 -9.01
C GLY A 246 -7.36 0.17 -9.12
N GLY A 247 -8.32 1.07 -9.04
CA GLY A 247 -9.73 0.68 -8.86
C GLY A 247 -9.90 0.06 -7.47
N ILE A 248 -9.58 0.83 -6.43
CA ILE A 248 -9.59 0.36 -5.04
C ILE A 248 -10.80 0.96 -4.33
N HIS A 249 -11.59 0.12 -3.68
CA HIS A 249 -12.71 0.53 -2.85
C HIS A 249 -12.54 -0.04 -1.44
N VAL A 250 -12.50 0.83 -0.43
CA VAL A 250 -12.44 0.45 0.99
C VAL A 250 -13.63 1.06 1.69
N ASP A 251 -14.46 0.25 2.32
CA ASP A 251 -15.72 0.71 2.92
C ASP A 251 -16.00 0.01 4.26
N ASN A 252 -16.48 0.77 5.24
CA ASN A 252 -16.93 0.24 6.53
C ASN A 252 -15.92 -0.70 7.25
N ILE A 253 -14.62 -0.42 7.17
CA ILE A 253 -13.61 -1.20 7.91
C ILE A 253 -13.29 -0.56 9.26
N THR A 254 -12.79 -1.38 10.18
CA THR A 254 -12.20 -0.89 11.44
C THR A 254 -10.73 -1.27 11.52
N ILE A 255 -9.86 -0.27 11.71
CA ILE A 255 -8.44 -0.44 11.98
C ILE A 255 -8.15 0.02 13.41
N SER A 256 -7.45 -0.79 14.19
CA SER A 256 -7.12 -0.46 15.57
C SER A 256 -5.76 -1.02 16.00
N SER A 257 -4.88 -0.13 16.42
CA SER A 257 -3.66 -0.39 17.20
C SER A 257 -3.45 0.71 18.24
N PRO A 258 -2.67 0.47 19.32
CA PRO A 258 -2.34 1.50 20.30
C PRO A 258 -1.67 2.72 19.67
N GLU A 259 -1.90 3.93 20.20
CA GLU A 259 -1.22 5.16 19.75
C GLU A 259 0.31 5.04 19.77
N THR A 260 0.85 4.23 20.68
CA THR A 260 2.28 4.02 20.85
C THR A 260 2.87 3.01 19.87
N SER A 261 2.08 2.42 18.96
CA SER A 261 2.59 1.42 17.99
C SER A 261 3.31 2.10 16.81
N PRO A 262 4.66 2.00 16.72
CA PRO A 262 5.42 2.80 15.77
C PRO A 262 5.29 2.29 14.33
N ASN A 263 5.08 3.23 13.40
CA ASN A 263 4.99 2.99 11.94
C ASN A 263 3.86 2.04 11.55
N THR A 264 2.71 2.23 12.20
CA THR A 264 1.53 1.38 12.02
C THR A 264 0.44 2.03 11.19
N ASP A 265 0.81 2.63 10.05
CA ASP A 265 -0.13 3.30 9.15
C ASP A 265 -1.42 2.49 8.98
N GLY A 266 -2.58 3.14 8.99
CA GLY A 266 -3.86 2.47 8.77
C GLY A 266 -3.95 1.97 7.33
N ILE A 267 -4.21 2.88 6.40
CA ILE A 267 -4.23 2.59 4.97
C ILE A 267 -3.06 3.30 4.29
N HIS A 268 -2.22 2.54 3.58
CA HIS A 268 -1.03 3.06 2.92
C HIS A 268 -1.12 2.86 1.40
N LEU A 269 -1.21 3.97 0.65
CA LEU A 269 -1.30 3.99 -0.80
C LEU A 269 0.06 4.35 -1.41
N GLN A 270 0.51 3.57 -2.38
CA GLN A 270 1.74 3.83 -3.13
C GLN A 270 1.55 3.41 -4.59
N ASN A 271 1.94 4.24 -5.56
CA ASN A 271 1.76 3.95 -6.99
C ASN A 271 0.33 3.47 -7.33
N THR A 272 -0.68 4.04 -6.67
CA THR A 272 -2.06 3.53 -6.72
C THR A 272 -3.01 4.59 -7.23
N ARG A 273 -3.88 4.21 -8.17
CA ARG A 273 -4.82 5.15 -8.82
C ARG A 273 -6.27 4.72 -8.68
N ASP A 274 -7.18 5.68 -8.79
CA ASP A 274 -8.63 5.45 -8.79
C ASP A 274 -9.06 4.73 -7.50
N VAL A 275 -9.03 5.49 -6.40
CA VAL A 275 -9.21 4.97 -5.04
C VAL A 275 -10.36 5.70 -4.35
N GLU A 276 -11.23 4.93 -3.71
CA GLU A 276 -12.30 5.40 -2.83
C GLU A 276 -12.16 4.74 -1.46
N ILE A 277 -12.10 5.54 -0.39
CA ILE A 277 -12.02 5.07 1.00
C ILE A 277 -13.10 5.78 1.80
N GLN A 278 -14.03 5.02 2.38
CA GLN A 278 -15.19 5.58 3.06
C GLN A 278 -15.67 4.81 4.31
N HIS A 279 -16.49 5.50 5.11
CA HIS A 279 -17.24 4.99 6.27
C HIS A 279 -16.42 4.18 7.28
N SER A 280 -15.13 4.48 7.42
CA SER A 280 -14.20 3.65 8.19
C SER A 280 -13.72 4.32 9.47
N ASN A 281 -13.41 3.50 10.47
CA ASN A 281 -12.84 3.93 11.75
C ASN A 281 -11.38 3.47 11.82
N ILE A 282 -10.44 4.40 11.99
CA ILE A 282 -9.00 4.13 11.92
C ILE A 282 -8.30 4.74 13.13
N GLY A 283 -7.79 3.88 14.02
CA GLY A 283 -6.90 4.26 15.12
C GLY A 283 -5.58 3.48 15.03
N CYS A 284 -4.45 4.17 15.10
CA CYS A 284 -3.13 3.55 15.06
C CYS A 284 -2.07 4.47 15.67
N GLY A 285 -0.79 4.07 15.58
CA GLY A 285 0.33 4.89 16.07
C GLY A 285 1.09 5.64 14.97
N ASP A 286 0.55 5.71 13.74
CA ASP A 286 1.12 6.53 12.66
C ASP A 286 0.00 7.11 11.77
N ASP A 287 0.26 7.40 10.49
CA ASP A 287 -0.72 7.99 9.57
C ASP A 287 -1.99 7.12 9.45
N CYS A 288 -3.18 7.67 9.71
CA CYS A 288 -4.44 6.96 9.49
C CYS A 288 -4.56 6.54 8.02
N ILE A 289 -4.29 7.50 7.13
CA ILE A 289 -4.18 7.25 5.69
C ILE A 289 -2.93 7.96 5.18
N SER A 290 -2.05 7.20 4.53
CA SER A 290 -0.79 7.67 3.95
C SER A 290 -0.83 7.56 2.43
N ILE A 291 -0.61 8.67 1.73
CA ILE A 291 -0.62 8.76 0.26
C ILE A 291 0.79 9.05 -0.22
N GLN A 292 1.44 8.06 -0.83
CA GLN A 292 2.81 8.16 -1.31
C GLN A 292 2.86 8.50 -2.80
N THR A 293 4.08 8.58 -3.34
CA THR A 293 4.33 8.82 -4.76
C THR A 293 3.57 7.86 -5.68
N GLY A 294 3.26 8.34 -6.89
CA GLY A 294 2.57 7.61 -7.95
C GLY A 294 1.07 7.47 -7.72
N CYS A 295 0.50 8.18 -6.74
CA CYS A 295 -0.93 8.12 -6.46
C CYS A 295 -1.71 9.20 -7.22
N SER A 296 -2.87 8.84 -7.76
CA SER A 296 -3.77 9.80 -8.41
C SER A 296 -5.24 9.41 -8.36
N ASN A 297 -6.14 10.38 -8.44
CA ASN A 297 -7.60 10.17 -8.36
C ASN A 297 -7.99 9.41 -7.09
N VAL A 298 -7.72 10.02 -5.93
CA VAL A 298 -8.00 9.45 -4.61
C VAL A 298 -9.09 10.26 -3.94
N HIS A 299 -10.18 9.62 -3.54
CA HIS A 299 -11.27 10.20 -2.77
C HIS A 299 -11.39 9.50 -1.42
N ILE A 300 -11.33 10.27 -0.34
CA ILE A 300 -11.38 9.79 1.04
C ILE A 300 -12.49 10.57 1.75
N HIS A 301 -13.50 9.89 2.30
CA HIS A 301 -14.56 10.59 3.00
C HIS A 301 -15.29 9.79 4.07
N HIS A 302 -15.96 10.47 5.00
CA HIS A 302 -16.65 9.84 6.14
C HIS A 302 -15.72 8.93 6.97
N ILE A 303 -14.53 9.44 7.30
CA ILE A 303 -13.54 8.72 8.09
C ILE A 303 -13.47 9.30 9.50
N ASN A 304 -13.49 8.42 10.49
CA ASN A 304 -13.09 8.73 11.86
C ASN A 304 -11.64 8.29 12.04
N CYS A 305 -10.74 9.23 12.27
CA CYS A 305 -9.31 8.99 12.42
C CYS A 305 -8.86 9.44 13.82
N GLY A 306 -8.23 8.55 14.57
CA GLY A 306 -7.73 8.89 15.89
C GLY A 306 -7.71 7.71 16.87
N PRO A 307 -6.62 7.54 17.65
CA PRO A 307 -5.38 8.31 17.64
C PRO A 307 -4.51 8.02 16.41
N GLY A 308 -3.39 8.76 16.23
CA GLY A 308 -2.42 8.55 15.15
C GLY A 308 -1.81 9.85 14.61
N HIS A 309 -1.36 9.86 13.36
CA HIS A 309 -0.71 11.01 12.72
C HIS A 309 -1.57 11.73 11.66
N GLY A 310 -2.87 11.41 11.58
CA GLY A 310 -3.79 12.06 10.66
C GLY A 310 -3.74 11.51 9.23
N ILE A 311 -4.17 12.33 8.26
CA ILE A 311 -4.15 11.99 6.83
C ILE A 311 -2.98 12.72 6.18
N SER A 312 -2.04 11.96 5.63
CA SER A 312 -0.77 12.49 5.12
C SER A 312 -0.53 12.16 3.66
N LEU A 313 -0.11 13.16 2.88
CA LEU A 313 0.56 12.99 1.60
C LEU A 313 2.07 13.03 1.86
N GLY A 314 2.77 11.91 1.65
CA GLY A 314 4.23 11.79 1.83
C GLY A 314 4.71 11.08 3.11
N GLY A 315 6.00 11.06 3.41
CA GLY A 315 7.07 11.93 2.88
C GLY A 315 7.48 11.69 1.42
N LEU A 316 7.26 12.69 0.57
CA LEU A 316 7.51 12.63 -0.88
C LEU A 316 8.91 13.10 -1.27
N GLY A 317 9.56 12.41 -2.20
CA GLY A 317 10.83 12.85 -2.80
C GLY A 317 12.08 12.54 -1.97
N LYS A 318 12.03 11.49 -1.12
CA LYS A 318 13.19 11.06 -0.32
C LYS A 318 14.42 10.82 -1.20
N ASP A 319 15.61 11.14 -0.70
CA ASP A 319 16.87 10.90 -1.40
C ASP A 319 16.93 11.52 -2.81
N LYS A 320 16.32 12.70 -2.95
CA LYS A 320 16.22 13.44 -4.22
C LYS A 320 15.45 12.69 -5.31
N SER A 321 14.59 11.76 -4.93
CA SER A 321 13.72 11.05 -5.87
C SER A 321 12.61 11.94 -6.41
N VAL A 322 12.05 11.52 -7.54
CA VAL A 322 10.83 12.11 -8.12
C VAL A 322 9.62 11.56 -7.36
N ALA A 323 8.73 12.46 -6.97
CA ALA A 323 7.44 12.13 -6.40
C ALA A 323 6.29 12.87 -7.10
N CYS A 324 5.30 12.10 -7.54
CA CYS A 324 4.15 12.63 -8.27
C CYS A 324 2.86 12.20 -7.57
N VAL A 325 2.05 13.16 -7.12
CA VAL A 325 0.74 12.94 -6.52
C VAL A 325 -0.24 13.94 -7.12
N SER A 326 -1.44 13.50 -7.51
CA SER A 326 -2.41 14.44 -8.09
C SER A 326 -3.86 14.05 -7.89
N ASN A 327 -4.76 15.03 -7.91
CA ASN A 327 -6.22 14.80 -7.86
C ASN A 327 -6.62 14.03 -6.60
N ILE A 328 -6.42 14.67 -5.44
CA ILE A 328 -6.73 14.11 -4.13
C ILE A 328 -7.88 14.90 -3.52
N VAL A 329 -8.94 14.23 -3.11
CA VAL A 329 -10.09 14.82 -2.43
C VAL A 329 -10.26 14.11 -1.10
N VAL A 330 -10.23 14.87 0.00
CA VAL A 330 -10.39 14.38 1.36
C VAL A 330 -11.48 15.22 2.01
N GLU A 331 -12.60 14.61 2.37
CA GLU A 331 -13.72 15.38 2.92
C GLU A 331 -14.57 14.65 3.95
N ASN A 332 -15.33 15.39 4.77
CA ASN A 332 -16.18 14.79 5.81
C ASN A 332 -15.37 13.89 6.76
N ILE A 333 -14.32 14.45 7.35
CA ILE A 333 -13.38 13.73 8.21
C ILE A 333 -13.54 14.21 9.65
N SER A 334 -13.46 13.28 10.61
CA SER A 334 -13.27 13.57 12.02
C SER A 334 -11.89 13.09 12.47
N LEU A 335 -11.07 14.01 13.00
CA LEU A 335 -9.74 13.72 13.53
C LEU A 335 -9.73 13.96 15.04
N LEU A 336 -9.42 12.94 15.83
CA LEU A 336 -9.41 12.98 17.29
C LEU A 336 -8.04 12.58 17.84
N ASN A 337 -7.43 13.42 18.67
CA ASN A 337 -6.17 13.12 19.35
C ASN A 337 -5.06 12.66 18.39
N THR A 338 -4.94 13.30 17.23
CA THR A 338 -3.89 12.99 16.25
C THR A 338 -2.74 14.01 16.30
N LEU A 339 -1.55 13.60 15.88
CA LEU A 339 -0.40 14.50 15.74
C LEU A 339 -0.67 15.57 14.67
N ALA A 340 -1.17 15.17 13.51
CA ALA A 340 -1.56 16.10 12.45
C ALA A 340 -3.02 15.91 12.06
N GLY A 341 -3.63 16.95 11.50
CA GLY A 341 -4.93 16.81 10.85
C GLY A 341 -4.74 16.32 9.41
N VAL A 342 -4.66 17.26 8.48
CA VAL A 342 -4.33 17.01 7.08
C VAL A 342 -2.97 17.60 6.73
N ARG A 343 -2.11 16.77 6.14
CA ARG A 343 -0.68 17.03 6.09
C ARG A 343 -0.07 16.70 4.73
N ILE A 344 0.75 17.59 4.20
CA ILE A 344 1.62 17.34 3.04
C ILE A 344 3.08 17.42 3.51
N LYS A 345 3.84 16.33 3.36
CA LYS A 345 5.25 16.22 3.75
C LYS A 345 6.11 15.94 2.52
N THR A 346 7.13 16.75 2.26
CA THR A 346 8.10 16.49 1.19
C THR A 346 9.52 16.63 1.71
N TRP A 347 10.40 15.72 1.31
CA TRP A 347 11.80 15.73 1.68
C TRP A 347 12.55 16.89 1.01
N GLN A 348 13.43 17.54 1.76
CA GLN A 348 14.37 18.51 1.17
C GLN A 348 15.22 17.83 0.08
N GLY A 349 15.33 18.48 -1.07
CA GLY A 349 16.05 17.93 -2.22
C GLY A 349 15.19 17.14 -3.20
N GLY A 350 13.95 16.82 -2.85
CA GLY A 350 13.02 16.06 -3.69
C GLY A 350 12.64 16.77 -4.99
N MET A 351 12.04 16.02 -5.92
CA MET A 351 11.59 16.51 -7.23
C MET A 351 10.17 16.01 -7.55
N GLY A 352 9.55 16.56 -8.60
CA GLY A 352 8.20 16.19 -9.02
C GLY A 352 7.14 17.17 -8.53
N SER A 353 5.90 16.71 -8.34
CA SER A 353 4.76 17.57 -8.04
C SER A 353 3.68 16.92 -7.16
N VAL A 354 3.09 17.72 -6.28
CA VAL A 354 1.77 17.50 -5.66
C VAL A 354 0.82 18.54 -6.23
N LYS A 355 -0.23 18.10 -6.92
CA LYS A 355 -1.18 19.01 -7.60
C LYS A 355 -2.64 18.66 -7.38
N ASN A 356 -3.50 19.68 -7.31
CA ASN A 356 -4.96 19.51 -7.22
C ASN A 356 -5.37 18.64 -6.02
N VAL A 357 -5.23 19.20 -4.83
CA VAL A 357 -5.55 18.56 -3.55
C VAL A 357 -6.62 19.39 -2.84
N SER A 358 -7.70 18.76 -2.40
CA SER A 358 -8.78 19.40 -1.64
C SER A 358 -9.00 18.69 -0.31
N PHE A 359 -8.98 19.47 0.76
CA PHE A 359 -9.36 19.08 2.12
C PHE A 359 -10.60 19.87 2.51
N SER A 360 -11.76 19.23 2.67
CA SER A 360 -13.03 19.92 2.94
C SER A 360 -13.87 19.32 4.06
N ASN A 361 -14.52 20.16 4.86
CA ASN A 361 -15.42 19.71 5.94
C ASN A 361 -14.72 18.75 6.91
N ILE A 362 -13.70 19.25 7.59
CA ILE A 362 -12.86 18.47 8.50
C ILE A 362 -13.07 18.98 9.92
N GLN A 363 -13.48 18.09 10.81
CA GLN A 363 -13.55 18.34 12.24
C GLN A 363 -12.26 17.86 12.91
N VAL A 364 -11.64 18.72 13.71
CA VAL A 364 -10.43 18.40 14.46
C VAL A 364 -10.68 18.56 15.95
N THR A 365 -10.37 17.55 16.75
CA THR A 365 -10.51 17.58 18.21
C THR A 365 -9.18 17.19 18.82
N ASP A 366 -8.57 18.14 19.53
CA ASP A 366 -7.31 17.98 20.24
C ASP A 366 -6.15 17.49 19.35
N VAL A 367 -6.18 17.91 18.08
CA VAL A 367 -5.13 17.61 17.10
C VAL A 367 -3.92 18.50 17.34
N GLN A 368 -2.69 17.98 17.33
CA GLN A 368 -1.53 18.84 17.64
C GLN A 368 -1.34 19.94 16.60
N VAL A 369 -1.34 19.58 15.31
CA VAL A 369 -1.26 20.53 14.20
C VAL A 369 -2.27 20.20 13.08
N PRO A 370 -3.44 20.85 13.04
CA PRO A 370 -4.52 20.54 12.10
C PRO A 370 -4.17 20.66 10.61
N VAL A 371 -3.44 21.71 10.22
CA VAL A 371 -3.13 22.02 8.81
C VAL A 371 -1.64 22.09 8.61
N ILE A 372 -1.09 21.21 7.78
CA ILE A 372 0.36 21.14 7.53
C ILE A 372 0.71 21.05 6.04
N ILE A 373 1.63 21.91 5.61
CA ILE A 373 2.54 21.68 4.49
C ILE A 373 3.96 21.85 5.01
N ASP A 374 4.79 20.82 4.87
CA ASP A 374 6.19 20.83 5.28
C ASP A 374 7.07 20.32 4.12
N GLN A 375 7.76 21.25 3.44
CA GLN A 375 8.75 20.94 2.41
C GLN A 375 10.18 20.82 2.96
N TYR A 376 10.36 20.92 4.29
CA TYR A 376 11.65 20.85 4.98
C TYR A 376 11.89 19.50 5.65
N TYR A 377 11.03 18.50 5.39
CA TYR A 377 11.10 17.19 6.04
C TYR A 377 12.48 16.53 5.87
N CYS A 378 13.02 16.05 6.99
CA CYS A 378 14.30 15.34 7.02
C CYS A 378 14.45 14.48 8.29
N ASP A 379 15.30 13.46 8.22
CA ASP A 379 15.52 12.46 9.28
C ASP A 379 16.84 12.67 10.05
N LYS A 380 17.48 13.84 9.89
CA LYS A 380 18.73 14.19 10.56
C LYS A 380 18.50 15.32 11.55
N ASN A 381 19.31 15.33 12.62
CA ASN A 381 19.28 16.39 13.63
C ASN A 381 19.58 17.78 13.04
N ILE A 382 20.39 17.84 11.98
CA ILE A 382 20.73 19.06 11.25
C ILE A 382 20.65 18.76 9.75
N CYS A 383 19.78 19.49 9.05
CA CYS A 383 19.59 19.38 7.62
C CYS A 383 19.96 20.68 6.94
N LYS A 384 20.86 20.62 5.96
CA LYS A 384 21.19 21.80 5.15
C LYS A 384 20.02 22.12 4.25
N ASN A 385 19.70 23.41 4.14
CA ASN A 385 18.69 23.88 3.19
C ASN A 385 19.10 23.46 1.77
N GLN A 386 18.14 22.87 1.04
CA GLN A 386 18.32 22.48 -0.35
C GLN A 386 17.44 23.35 -1.26
N THR A 387 17.88 23.55 -2.49
CA THR A 387 17.17 24.38 -3.49
C THR A 387 16.20 23.57 -4.36
N MET A 388 16.24 22.24 -4.26
CA MET A 388 15.28 21.34 -4.88
C MET A 388 14.19 20.97 -3.87
N ALA A 389 12.95 20.91 -4.33
CA ALA A 389 11.79 20.48 -3.58
C ALA A 389 10.72 19.97 -4.56
N VAL A 390 9.83 19.11 -4.08
CA VAL A 390 8.62 18.69 -4.80
C VAL A 390 7.73 19.92 -4.96
N ALA A 391 7.33 20.28 -6.18
CA ALA A 391 6.45 21.43 -6.39
C ALA A 391 5.06 21.16 -5.79
N ILE A 392 4.46 22.14 -5.11
CA ILE A 392 3.12 22.00 -4.52
C ILE A 392 2.23 23.11 -5.10
N SER A 393 1.15 22.72 -5.78
CA SER A 393 0.22 23.66 -6.41
C SER A 393 -1.24 23.22 -6.30
N GLY A 394 -2.15 24.19 -6.17
CA GLY A 394 -3.60 23.91 -6.17
C GLY A 394 -4.03 23.10 -4.96
N VAL A 395 -3.73 23.58 -3.75
CA VAL A 395 -4.11 22.93 -2.48
C VAL A 395 -5.18 23.76 -1.79
N LYS A 396 -6.35 23.19 -1.59
CA LYS A 396 -7.48 23.86 -0.93
C LYS A 396 -7.73 23.27 0.44
N TYR A 397 -7.74 24.11 1.47
CA TYR A 397 -8.22 23.78 2.81
C TYR A 397 -9.52 24.56 3.04
N ASN A 398 -10.63 23.86 3.22
CA ASN A 398 -11.97 24.45 3.28
C ASN A 398 -12.77 23.90 4.47
N ARG A 399 -13.25 24.76 5.37
CA ARG A 399 -14.04 24.37 6.54
C ARG A 399 -13.31 23.32 7.40
N ILE A 400 -12.13 23.70 7.89
CA ILE A 400 -11.39 22.93 8.90
C ILE A 400 -11.64 23.58 10.26
N ILE A 401 -12.40 22.91 11.10
CA ILE A 401 -13.00 23.49 12.30
C ILE A 401 -12.72 22.62 13.51
N GLY A 402 -12.40 23.24 14.64
CA GLY A 402 -12.33 22.55 15.93
C GLY A 402 -11.18 23.01 16.79
N THR A 403 -10.48 22.09 17.45
CA THR A 403 -9.45 22.40 18.45
C THR A 403 -8.06 21.85 18.14
N TYR A 404 -7.03 22.53 18.63
CA TYR A 404 -5.64 22.14 18.49
C TYR A 404 -4.83 22.27 19.79
N THR A 405 -3.77 21.46 19.93
CA THR A 405 -2.96 21.44 21.16
C THR A 405 -1.56 22.05 21.02
N SER A 406 -1.03 22.24 19.80
CA SER A 406 0.33 22.78 19.59
C SER A 406 0.38 24.00 18.68
N GLN A 407 -0.05 23.88 17.41
CA GLN A 407 0.01 24.96 16.42
C GLN A 407 -1.20 24.86 15.48
N PRO A 408 -1.90 25.96 15.13
CA PRO A 408 -3.11 25.86 14.30
C PRO A 408 -2.78 25.51 12.84
N VAL A 409 -1.76 26.18 12.27
CA VAL A 409 -1.36 26.06 10.87
C VAL A 409 0.16 26.05 10.76
N HIS A 410 0.70 25.15 9.94
CA HIS A 410 2.11 25.04 9.62
C HIS A 410 2.30 24.95 8.10
N LEU A 411 2.60 26.07 7.45
CA LEU A 411 2.93 26.15 6.03
C LEU A 411 4.41 26.51 5.89
N ALA A 412 5.28 25.51 5.78
CA ALA A 412 6.70 25.66 5.58
C ALA A 412 7.10 25.26 4.16
N CYS A 413 7.01 26.21 3.22
CA CYS A 413 7.33 25.98 1.81
C CYS A 413 8.76 26.38 1.47
N SER A 414 9.42 25.65 0.57
CA SER A 414 10.81 25.88 0.17
C SER A 414 11.01 27.30 -0.34
N SER A 415 12.05 27.98 0.15
CA SER A 415 12.43 29.32 -0.32
C SER A 415 12.72 29.38 -1.82
N ALA A 416 13.17 28.27 -2.42
CA ALA A 416 13.48 28.18 -3.85
C ALA A 416 12.28 27.75 -4.70
N ILE A 417 11.36 26.96 -4.13
CA ILE A 417 10.17 26.44 -4.82
C ILE A 417 8.96 26.65 -3.90
N PRO A 418 8.33 27.83 -3.95
CA PRO A 418 7.18 28.15 -3.11
C PRO A 418 5.99 27.23 -3.37
N CYS A 419 5.11 27.10 -2.38
CA CYS A 419 3.77 26.57 -2.61
C CYS A 419 2.91 27.64 -3.28
N THR A 420 2.15 27.27 -4.29
CA THR A 420 1.33 28.20 -5.10
C THR A 420 -0.11 27.73 -5.19
N ASP A 421 -1.03 28.65 -5.44
CA ASP A 421 -2.47 28.34 -5.51
C ASP A 421 -2.93 27.56 -4.25
N VAL A 422 -2.47 27.97 -3.07
CA VAL A 422 -2.92 27.43 -1.77
C VAL A 422 -4.07 28.29 -1.25
N ASP A 423 -5.22 27.69 -1.01
CA ASP A 423 -6.40 28.38 -0.53
C ASP A 423 -6.73 27.97 0.91
N LEU A 424 -6.92 28.96 1.80
CA LEU A 424 -7.42 28.79 3.16
C LEU A 424 -8.81 29.41 3.25
N ILE A 425 -9.83 28.56 3.43
CA ILE A 425 -11.23 28.97 3.39
C ILE A 425 -11.94 28.45 4.64
N ASP A 426 -12.59 29.34 5.40
CA ASP A 426 -13.37 28.99 6.59
C ASP A 426 -12.62 28.11 7.63
N VAL A 427 -11.34 28.40 7.88
CA VAL A 427 -10.48 27.65 8.83
C VAL A 427 -10.60 28.23 10.24
N GLN A 428 -11.22 27.51 11.16
CA GLN A 428 -11.54 27.99 12.51
C GLN A 428 -11.03 27.04 13.59
N LEU A 429 -9.85 27.35 14.14
CA LEU A 429 -9.09 26.48 15.03
C LEU A 429 -8.88 27.14 16.39
N LYS A 430 -9.38 26.52 17.46
CA LYS A 430 -9.26 27.03 18.84
C LYS A 430 -8.22 26.23 19.63
N PRO A 431 -7.37 26.89 20.44
CA PRO A 431 -6.45 26.15 21.29
C PRO A 431 -7.21 25.39 22.38
N SER A 432 -6.83 24.14 22.65
CA SER A 432 -7.39 23.31 23.74
C SER A 432 -6.73 23.58 25.10
N SER A 433 -5.52 24.16 25.10
CA SER A 433 -4.71 24.39 26.30
C SER A 433 -3.89 25.69 26.19
N ARG A 434 -3.27 26.11 27.30
CA ARG A 434 -2.33 27.26 27.32
C ARG A 434 -0.96 26.82 26.80
N GLY A 435 -0.18 27.74 26.21
CA GLY A 435 1.20 27.47 25.77
C GLY A 435 1.34 27.01 24.31
N PHE A 436 0.39 27.36 23.45
CA PHE A 436 0.42 27.05 22.03
C PHE A 436 1.33 27.98 21.21
N ARG A 437 1.74 27.53 20.01
CA ARG A 437 2.45 28.33 19.01
C ARG A 437 1.47 29.03 18.07
N GLN A 438 1.87 30.19 17.58
CA GLN A 438 1.16 30.89 16.50
C GLN A 438 1.32 30.12 15.17
N ALA A 439 0.50 30.44 14.16
CA ALA A 439 0.66 29.89 12.83
C ALA A 439 2.08 30.15 12.27
N LEU A 440 2.68 29.13 11.66
CA LEU A 440 3.94 29.28 10.90
C LEU A 440 3.59 29.32 9.43
N CYS A 441 3.97 30.41 8.75
CA CYS A 441 3.64 30.61 7.35
C CYS A 441 4.82 31.18 6.59
N TRP A 442 5.35 30.38 5.66
CA TRP A 442 6.59 30.64 4.97
C TRP A 442 6.50 30.24 3.50
N ASN A 443 6.75 31.23 2.64
CA ASN A 443 6.83 31.11 1.17
C ASN A 443 5.62 30.42 0.50
N SER A 444 4.42 30.65 1.04
CA SER A 444 3.13 30.18 0.54
C SER A 444 2.33 31.30 -0.12
N TYR A 445 1.74 31.01 -1.27
CA TYR A 445 0.97 31.96 -2.07
C TYR A 445 -0.40 31.40 -2.45
N GLY A 446 -1.41 32.27 -2.43
CA GLY A 446 -2.78 31.93 -2.81
C GLY A 446 -3.79 32.86 -2.14
N LYS A 447 -4.93 32.32 -1.69
CA LYS A 447 -6.06 33.14 -1.21
C LYS A 447 -6.59 32.70 0.16
N SER A 448 -6.91 33.71 0.96
CA SER A 448 -7.63 33.58 2.23
C SER A 448 -9.07 34.06 2.04
N GLN A 449 -10.07 33.28 2.43
CA GLN A 449 -11.50 33.64 2.29
C GLN A 449 -12.33 33.15 3.48
N GLY A 450 -13.32 33.95 3.88
CA GLY A 450 -14.25 33.59 4.96
C GLY A 450 -13.61 33.66 6.35
N PRO A 451 -14.28 33.15 7.40
CA PRO A 451 -13.78 33.26 8.77
C PRO A 451 -12.49 32.46 8.97
N LEU A 452 -11.43 33.15 9.35
CA LEU A 452 -10.15 32.56 9.74
C LEU A 452 -9.88 32.82 11.21
N PHE A 453 -9.67 31.75 11.99
CA PHE A 453 -9.38 31.84 13.41
C PHE A 453 -8.29 30.82 13.80
N PRO A 454 -7.22 31.23 14.52
CA PRO A 454 -6.92 32.61 14.93
C PRO A 454 -6.56 33.55 13.76
N SER A 455 -6.62 34.87 13.99
CA SER A 455 -6.32 35.90 12.98
C SER A 455 -4.89 35.86 12.43
N THR A 456 -3.97 35.14 13.09
CA THR A 456 -2.62 34.91 12.56
C THR A 456 -2.65 34.14 11.24
N ILE A 457 -3.70 33.36 10.97
CA ILE A 457 -3.91 32.62 9.72
C ILE A 457 -4.13 33.56 8.52
N ASP A 458 -4.71 34.76 8.73
CA ASP A 458 -5.02 35.69 7.63
C ASP A 458 -3.79 36.08 6.81
N SER A 459 -2.63 36.14 7.47
CA SER A 459 -1.35 36.56 6.89
C SER A 459 -0.56 35.43 6.23
N CYS A 460 -1.07 34.20 6.25
CA CYS A 460 -0.33 33.01 5.83
C CYS A 460 -0.10 32.89 4.32
N LEU A 461 -0.95 33.54 3.53
CA LEU A 461 -0.92 33.46 2.08
C LEU A 461 -0.60 34.82 1.48
N ARG A 462 0.52 34.88 0.76
CA ARG A 462 0.88 36.06 -0.03
C ARG A 462 0.10 36.05 -1.35
N ARG A 463 -0.20 37.24 -1.88
CA ARG A 463 -0.81 37.36 -3.21
C ARG A 463 0.21 36.97 -4.28
N ASP A 464 -0.23 36.20 -5.26
CA ASP A 464 0.61 35.73 -6.37
C ASP A 464 1.17 36.89 -7.21
N GLY A 465 2.47 36.83 -7.51
CA GLY A 465 3.09 37.55 -8.62
C GLY A 465 3.35 36.60 -9.80
N GLY A 466 3.19 37.07 -11.05
CA GLY A 466 3.33 36.22 -12.26
C GLY A 466 4.67 35.47 -12.38
N TYR A 467 5.73 35.96 -11.73
CA TYR A 467 7.04 35.31 -11.64
C TYR A 467 7.03 34.01 -10.82
N VAL A 468 6.27 33.97 -9.73
CA VAL A 468 6.20 32.83 -8.79
C VAL A 468 5.57 31.61 -9.47
N LYS A 469 4.48 31.81 -10.23
CA LYS A 469 3.82 30.74 -11.00
C LYS A 469 4.72 30.14 -12.09
N ARG A 470 5.62 30.95 -12.67
CA ARG A 470 6.56 30.48 -13.70
C ARG A 470 7.62 29.54 -13.13
N ILE A 471 8.11 29.80 -11.90
CA ILE A 471 9.08 28.94 -11.21
C ILE A 471 8.47 27.56 -10.94
N ALA A 472 7.27 27.52 -10.35
CA ALA A 472 6.58 26.27 -10.03
C ALA A 472 6.30 25.44 -11.30
N ARG A 473 5.71 26.05 -12.34
CA ARG A 473 5.34 25.36 -13.59
C ARG A 473 6.51 24.77 -14.36
N SER A 474 7.67 25.44 -14.38
CA SER A 474 8.85 24.93 -15.12
C SER A 474 9.40 23.61 -14.55
N ARG A 475 8.94 23.16 -13.38
CA ARG A 475 9.40 21.93 -12.71
C ARG A 475 8.34 20.83 -12.65
N GLU A 476 7.13 21.09 -13.13
CA GLU A 476 6.05 20.09 -13.25
C GLU A 476 6.33 19.08 -14.39
N HIS A 477 7.30 19.36 -15.28
CA HIS A 477 7.63 18.52 -16.43
C HIS A 477 8.11 17.09 -16.13
N VAL A 478 8.38 16.78 -14.87
CA VAL A 478 8.89 15.46 -14.46
C VAL A 478 7.78 14.45 -14.20
N CYS A 479 6.53 14.90 -14.02
CA CYS A 479 5.38 14.05 -13.64
C CYS A 479 4.40 13.74 -14.79
N PHE A 480 4.84 13.87 -16.05
CA PHE A 480 4.02 13.61 -17.24
C PHE A 480 4.06 12.15 -17.69
#